data_AF-A0A2T0MMV5-F1
#
_entry.id   AF-A0A2T0MMV5-F1
#
_cell.length_a   1.000
_cell.length_b   1.000
_cell.length_c   1.000
_cell.angle_alpha   90.00
_cell.angle_beta   90.00
_cell.angle_gamma   90.00
#
_symmetry.space_group_name_H-M   'P 1'
#
loop_
_entity.id
_entity.type
_entity.pdbx_description
1 polymer ?
#
loop_
_entity_poly.entity_id
_entity_poly.type
_entity_poly.pdbx_seq_one_letter_code
_entity_poly.pdbx_strand_id
1 'polypeptide(L)'
;MIAVVNTALVAVAVSAGCGISDTEALPAGQPVRGGLTADSGSLLRVYFVTPQGTWPVSRPAAAGDRLQQAMDALLSGPTAEERARGLGTKLPTADRKLRATARRDGVELHLPWLVRDLPHVAVSQLVCTAAAVPGVGEDAVVRVFEPGMGNTPWLVECDGNGSAIPSAQKGSTNRPTGEGSGSVGPADGPAGPAGQADRAVGSAGRIAGPFGQADGSGSLAGKVANSVSRAGGMAGSVGRVVGSLGRGGVL
;
A
#
# COMPACT_ATOMS: atom_id res chain seq x y z
N MET A 1 -57.07 -22.74 -57.52
CA MET A 1 -57.70 -22.20 -56.30
C MET A 1 -56.96 -22.76 -55.10
N ILE A 2 -56.53 -21.88 -54.21
CA ILE A 2 -55.65 -22.13 -53.06
C ILE A 2 -56.47 -22.80 -51.94
N ALA A 3 -55.92 -23.84 -51.30
CA ALA A 3 -56.38 -24.29 -49.99
C ALA A 3 -55.18 -24.70 -49.13
N VAL A 4 -55.11 -24.03 -47.98
CA VAL A 4 -54.02 -23.97 -46.99
C VAL A 4 -53.94 -25.28 -46.19
N VAL A 5 -52.73 -25.81 -45.96
CA VAL A 5 -52.50 -26.75 -44.86
C VAL A 5 -51.34 -26.27 -44.00
N ASN A 6 -51.75 -25.87 -42.80
CA ASN A 6 -51.04 -25.40 -41.63
C ASN A 6 -49.74 -26.17 -41.32
N THR A 7 -48.58 -25.55 -41.53
CA THR A 7 -47.28 -26.10 -41.10
C THR A 7 -46.99 -25.63 -39.68
N ALA A 8 -47.41 -26.42 -38.69
CA ALA A 8 -47.01 -26.22 -37.30
C ALA A 8 -45.53 -26.59 -37.14
N LEU A 9 -44.68 -25.56 -37.12
CA LEU A 9 -43.26 -25.65 -36.81
C LEU A 9 -43.07 -25.93 -35.31
N VAL A 10 -43.02 -27.20 -34.91
CA VAL A 10 -42.55 -27.60 -33.57
C VAL A 10 -41.02 -27.56 -33.61
N ALA A 11 -40.45 -26.41 -33.26
CA ALA A 11 -39.02 -26.25 -33.04
C ALA A 11 -38.63 -26.99 -31.75
N VAL A 12 -38.16 -28.23 -31.87
CA VAL A 12 -37.49 -28.94 -30.79
C VAL A 12 -36.11 -28.31 -30.60
N ALA A 13 -36.00 -27.41 -29.63
CA ALA A 13 -34.72 -26.86 -29.18
C ALA A 13 -33.94 -27.96 -28.43
N VAL A 14 -33.16 -28.75 -29.17
CA VAL A 14 -32.16 -29.64 -28.60
C VAL A 14 -31.00 -28.77 -28.15
N SER A 15 -30.98 -28.40 -26.87
CA SER A 15 -29.82 -27.82 -26.20
C SER A 15 -28.70 -28.84 -26.20
N ALA A 16 -27.79 -28.74 -27.16
CA ALA A 16 -26.49 -29.41 -27.14
C ALA A 16 -25.65 -28.81 -26.01
N GLY A 17 -25.90 -29.24 -24.78
CA GLY A 17 -24.93 -29.10 -23.71
C GLY A 17 -23.78 -30.07 -23.97
N CYS A 18 -22.58 -29.57 -24.25
CA CYS A 18 -21.38 -30.38 -24.12
C CYS A 18 -21.24 -30.73 -22.63
N GLY A 19 -21.69 -31.93 -22.26
CA GLY A 19 -21.43 -32.49 -20.94
C GLY A 19 -19.94 -32.62 -20.74
N ILE A 20 -19.38 -31.81 -19.85
CA ILE A 20 -18.05 -32.06 -19.30
C ILE A 20 -18.20 -33.33 -18.48
N SER A 21 -17.57 -34.42 -18.92
CA SER A 21 -17.52 -35.64 -18.12
C SER A 21 -16.92 -35.29 -16.76
N ASP A 22 -17.58 -35.68 -15.67
CA ASP A 22 -17.05 -35.56 -14.32
C ASP A 22 -15.61 -36.08 -14.31
N THR A 23 -14.64 -35.17 -14.27
CA THR A 23 -13.28 -35.54 -13.94
C THR A 23 -13.31 -35.89 -12.47
N GLU A 24 -13.16 -37.18 -12.17
CA GLU A 24 -13.08 -37.64 -10.79
C GLU A 24 -12.02 -36.84 -10.04
N ALA A 25 -12.38 -36.36 -8.85
CA ALA A 25 -11.46 -35.64 -8.01
C ALA A 25 -10.33 -36.59 -7.59
N LEU A 26 -9.17 -36.47 -8.23
CA LEU A 26 -7.97 -37.16 -7.78
C LEU A 26 -7.63 -36.66 -6.37
N PRO A 27 -7.19 -37.54 -5.45
CA PRO A 27 -6.76 -37.12 -4.13
C PRO A 27 -5.70 -36.03 -4.27
N ALA A 28 -5.98 -34.85 -3.73
CA ALA A 28 -4.94 -33.86 -3.54
C ALA A 28 -3.83 -34.55 -2.74
N GLY A 29 -2.61 -34.53 -3.26
CA GLY A 29 -1.45 -35.07 -2.56
C GLY A 29 -1.35 -34.48 -1.15
N GLN A 30 -0.52 -35.09 -0.29
CA GLN A 30 -0.36 -34.57 1.07
C GLN A 30 -0.03 -33.07 1.03
N PRO A 31 -0.68 -32.25 1.87
CA PRO A 31 -0.41 -30.83 1.91
C PRO A 31 1.08 -30.60 2.18
N VAL A 32 1.63 -29.54 1.59
CA VAL A 32 3.03 -29.18 1.82
C VAL A 32 3.25 -29.02 3.33
N ARG A 33 4.10 -29.86 3.90
CA ARG A 33 4.51 -29.75 5.30
C ARG A 33 5.64 -28.73 5.36
N GLY A 34 5.27 -27.46 5.53
CA GLY A 34 6.24 -26.35 5.58
C GLY A 34 5.64 -24.95 5.72
N GLY A 35 4.32 -24.83 5.88
CA GLY A 35 3.65 -23.56 6.18
C GLY A 35 3.27 -23.46 7.65
N LEU A 36 3.19 -22.24 8.17
CA LEU A 36 2.58 -21.96 9.47
C LEU A 36 1.15 -22.52 9.44
N THR A 37 0.87 -23.52 10.26
CA THR A 37 -0.48 -24.09 10.37
C THR A 37 -1.43 -23.03 10.94
N ALA A 38 -2.75 -23.18 10.77
CA ALA A 38 -3.73 -22.31 11.42
C ALA A 38 -3.53 -22.23 12.96
N ASP A 39 -2.85 -23.23 13.52
CA ASP A 39 -2.51 -23.35 14.95
C ASP A 39 -1.11 -22.75 15.29
N SER A 40 -0.28 -22.42 14.29
CA SER A 40 1.16 -22.07 14.45
C SER A 40 1.45 -20.57 14.63
N GLY A 41 0.44 -19.74 14.87
CA GLY A 41 0.62 -18.33 15.25
C GLY A 41 0.10 -17.34 14.21
N SER A 42 -0.30 -16.17 14.71
CA SER A 42 -0.75 -15.05 13.88
C SER A 42 0.39 -14.53 13.00
N LEU A 43 0.09 -14.21 11.75
CA LEU A 43 1.05 -13.58 10.84
C LEU A 43 1.07 -12.06 11.04
N LEU A 44 2.27 -11.49 11.02
CA LEU A 44 2.49 -10.05 10.82
C LEU A 44 2.63 -9.79 9.33
N ARG A 45 2.06 -8.70 8.85
CA ARG A 45 2.32 -8.19 7.49
C ARG A 45 3.26 -7.00 7.58
N VAL A 46 4.42 -7.11 6.93
CA VAL A 46 5.47 -6.08 6.93
C VAL A 46 5.75 -5.65 5.51
N TYR A 47 5.79 -4.33 5.25
CA TYR A 47 6.00 -3.79 3.90
C TYR A 47 7.47 -3.45 3.65
N PHE A 48 8.10 -4.21 2.76
CA PHE A 48 9.44 -3.92 2.24
C PHE A 48 9.37 -3.22 0.90
N VAL A 49 10.51 -2.80 0.35
CA VAL A 49 10.57 -2.20 -0.99
C VAL A 49 11.08 -3.15 -2.04
N THR A 50 10.53 -3.04 -3.23
CA THR A 50 11.04 -3.59 -4.50
C THR A 50 11.30 -2.42 -5.45
N PRO A 51 11.89 -2.66 -6.64
CA PRO A 51 11.98 -1.63 -7.68
C PRO A 51 10.61 -1.08 -8.15
N GLN A 52 9.52 -1.81 -7.91
CA GLN A 52 8.17 -1.44 -8.36
C GLN A 52 7.33 -0.72 -7.28
N GLY A 53 7.79 -0.66 -6.03
CA GLY A 53 7.04 -0.03 -4.95
C GLY A 53 7.21 -0.76 -3.61
N THR A 54 6.23 -0.61 -2.72
CA THR A 54 6.20 -1.40 -1.49
C THR A 54 5.60 -2.78 -1.79
N TRP A 55 6.01 -3.78 -1.01
CA TRP A 55 5.56 -5.16 -1.15
C TRP A 55 5.31 -5.78 0.22
N PRO A 56 4.12 -6.34 0.47
CA PRO A 56 3.80 -6.99 1.75
C PRO A 56 4.47 -8.35 1.87
N VAL A 57 5.03 -8.63 3.05
CA VAL A 57 5.59 -9.93 3.42
C VAL A 57 4.96 -10.41 4.71
N SER A 58 4.54 -11.67 4.73
CA SER A 58 4.03 -12.34 5.93
C SER A 58 5.20 -12.89 6.76
N ARG A 59 5.23 -12.54 8.05
CA ARG A 59 6.20 -13.08 9.01
C ARG A 59 5.49 -13.70 10.22
N PRO A 60 6.07 -14.70 10.89
CA PRO A 60 5.54 -15.19 12.15
C PRO A 60 5.48 -14.07 13.20
N ALA A 61 4.38 -13.98 13.96
CA ALA A 61 4.31 -13.15 15.16
C ALA A 61 4.51 -14.00 16.41
N ALA A 62 5.17 -13.45 17.42
CA ALA A 62 5.06 -13.95 18.78
C ALA A 62 3.73 -13.48 19.42
N ALA A 63 3.34 -14.12 20.52
CA ALA A 63 2.26 -13.60 21.35
C ALA A 63 2.60 -12.20 21.89
N GLY A 64 1.60 -11.34 22.07
CA GLY A 64 1.77 -9.99 22.60
C GLY A 64 1.36 -8.88 21.62
N ASP A 65 2.00 -7.72 21.74
CA ASP A 65 1.71 -6.54 20.91
C ASP A 65 2.19 -6.75 19.47
N ARG A 66 1.26 -7.08 18.58
CA ARG A 66 1.54 -7.35 17.17
C ARG A 66 1.91 -6.10 16.39
N LEU A 67 1.38 -4.94 16.78
CA LEU A 67 1.66 -3.70 16.08
C LEU A 67 3.11 -3.28 16.31
N GLN A 68 3.55 -3.26 17.57
CA GLN A 68 4.95 -2.95 17.85
C GLN A 68 5.90 -3.99 17.25
N GLN A 69 5.54 -5.28 17.29
CA GLN A 69 6.34 -6.34 16.64
C GLN A 69 6.48 -6.14 15.12
N ALA A 70 5.41 -5.74 14.41
CA ALA A 70 5.48 -5.50 12.98
C ALA A 70 6.41 -4.32 12.66
N MET A 71 6.37 -3.26 13.46
CA MET A 71 7.26 -2.11 13.30
C MET A 71 8.72 -2.46 13.63
N ASP A 72 8.97 -3.22 14.70
CA ASP A 72 10.31 -3.68 15.05
C ASP A 72 10.89 -4.61 13.98
N ALA A 73 10.05 -5.47 13.38
CA ALA A 73 10.42 -6.33 12.26
C ALA A 73 10.76 -5.54 10.98
N LEU A 74 10.04 -4.45 10.71
CA LEU A 74 10.33 -3.52 9.62
C LEU A 74 11.67 -2.81 9.81
N LEU A 75 11.93 -2.31 11.02
CA LEU A 75 13.16 -1.60 11.38
C LEU A 75 14.39 -2.50 11.38
N SER A 76 14.21 -3.79 11.72
CA SER A 76 15.26 -4.80 11.59
C SER A 76 15.62 -5.10 10.13
N GLY A 77 14.78 -4.68 9.18
CA GLY A 77 14.99 -4.86 7.76
C GLY A 77 14.66 -6.27 7.24
N PRO A 78 14.87 -6.51 5.94
CA PRO A 78 14.61 -7.79 5.31
C PRO A 78 15.63 -8.87 5.70
N THR A 79 15.18 -10.12 5.84
CA THR A 79 16.02 -11.29 6.11
C THR A 79 16.97 -11.58 4.94
N ALA A 80 17.89 -12.53 5.10
CA ALA A 80 18.80 -12.92 4.02
C ALA A 80 18.04 -13.46 2.80
N GLU A 81 17.00 -14.27 3.04
CA GLU A 81 16.15 -14.89 2.03
C GLU A 81 15.26 -13.85 1.34
N GLU A 82 14.73 -12.89 2.09
CA GLU A 82 13.99 -11.75 1.53
C GLU A 82 14.88 -10.85 0.67
N ARG A 83 16.09 -10.54 1.13
CA ARG A 83 17.08 -9.79 0.34
C ARG A 83 17.49 -10.53 -0.93
N ALA A 84 17.64 -11.85 -0.87
CA ALA A 84 17.91 -12.67 -2.05
C ALA A 84 16.78 -12.60 -3.09
N ARG A 85 15.54 -12.25 -2.68
CA ARG A 85 14.40 -11.97 -3.55
C ARG A 85 14.31 -10.51 -4.00
N GLY A 86 15.31 -9.68 -3.69
CA GLY A 86 15.36 -8.27 -4.08
C GLY A 86 14.59 -7.33 -3.16
N LEU A 87 14.15 -7.78 -1.98
CA LEU A 87 13.47 -6.92 -1.00
C LEU A 87 14.48 -6.07 -0.23
N GLY A 88 14.14 -4.79 -0.05
CA GLY A 88 14.93 -3.80 0.69
C GLY A 88 14.13 -3.05 1.73
N THR A 89 14.79 -2.12 2.43
CA THR A 89 14.14 -1.07 3.22
C THR A 89 14.76 0.28 2.86
N LYS A 90 13.95 1.33 2.85
CA LYS A 90 14.41 2.73 2.69
C LYS A 90 14.38 3.49 3.99
N LEU A 91 14.07 2.81 5.10
CA LEU A 91 14.14 3.41 6.42
C LEU A 91 15.59 3.62 6.84
N PRO A 92 15.94 4.82 7.35
CA PRO A 92 17.24 5.04 7.97
C PRO A 92 17.40 4.15 9.21
N THR A 93 18.64 4.00 9.67
CA THR A 93 18.88 3.45 11.02
C THR A 93 18.32 4.42 12.06
N ALA A 94 17.64 3.90 13.07
CA ALA A 94 17.07 4.69 14.14
C ALA A 94 18.06 4.79 15.31
N ASP A 95 18.35 6.00 15.75
CA ASP A 95 19.07 6.29 17.00
C ASP A 95 18.14 6.23 18.23
N ARG A 96 16.83 6.41 18.01
CA ARG A 96 15.77 6.37 19.01
C ARG A 96 14.70 5.35 18.66
N LYS A 97 13.97 4.87 19.67
CA LYS A 97 12.93 3.86 19.48
C LYS A 97 11.67 4.47 18.85
N LEU A 98 11.23 3.89 17.74
CA LEU A 98 9.90 4.08 17.18
C LEU A 98 8.86 3.42 18.08
N ARG A 99 7.78 4.13 18.38
CA ARG A 99 6.66 3.58 19.16
C ARG A 99 5.39 3.58 18.34
N ALA A 100 4.69 2.46 18.33
CA ALA A 100 3.39 2.33 17.70
C ALA A 100 2.36 1.93 18.75
N THR A 101 1.15 2.47 18.65
CA THR A 101 0.07 2.10 19.59
C THR A 101 -1.26 2.04 18.88
N ALA A 102 -1.98 0.94 19.07
CA ALA A 102 -3.31 0.78 18.54
C ALA A 102 -4.28 1.70 19.29
N ARG A 103 -5.21 2.29 18.53
CA ARG A 103 -6.34 3.08 19.02
C ARG A 103 -7.63 2.49 18.45
N ARG A 104 -8.77 2.97 18.95
CA ARG A 104 -10.08 2.51 18.45
C ARG A 104 -10.36 2.94 17.00
N ASP A 105 -9.78 4.07 16.60
CA ASP A 105 -9.99 4.75 15.33
C ASP A 105 -8.75 4.71 14.40
N GLY A 106 -7.77 3.86 14.71
CA GLY A 106 -6.58 3.70 13.89
C GLY A 106 -5.31 3.42 14.71
N VAL A 107 -4.19 3.98 14.26
CA VAL A 107 -2.86 3.75 14.84
C VAL A 107 -2.16 5.07 15.14
N GLU A 108 -1.52 5.17 16.30
CA GLU A 108 -0.57 6.25 16.59
C GLU A 108 0.85 5.76 16.39
N LEU A 109 1.65 6.54 15.65
CA LEU A 109 3.03 6.23 15.32
C LEU A 109 3.94 7.39 15.70
N HIS A 110 4.82 7.18 16.68
CA HIS A 110 5.84 8.16 17.07
C HIS A 110 7.17 7.81 16.40
N LEU A 111 7.59 8.64 15.47
CA LEU A 111 8.79 8.44 14.67
C LEU A 111 10.05 8.98 15.38
N PRO A 112 11.21 8.35 15.15
CA PRO A 112 12.50 8.89 15.58
C PRO A 112 13.07 9.93 14.59
N TRP A 113 12.52 10.01 13.37
CA TRP A 113 12.92 10.94 12.31
C TRP A 113 11.84 11.96 11.98
N LEU A 114 12.23 13.03 11.30
CA LEU A 114 11.30 13.93 10.64
C LEU A 114 10.85 13.32 9.31
N VAL A 115 9.55 13.37 9.02
CA VAL A 115 8.93 12.83 7.81
C VAL A 115 9.51 13.49 6.56
N ARG A 116 9.85 14.78 6.62
CA ARG A 116 10.48 15.51 5.50
C ARG A 116 11.86 14.97 5.10
N ASP A 117 12.55 14.27 6.00
CA ASP A 117 13.87 13.70 5.76
C ASP A 117 13.77 12.23 5.28
N LEU A 118 12.54 11.67 5.25
CA LEU A 118 12.28 10.33 4.76
C LEU A 118 11.86 10.37 3.28
N PRO A 119 12.36 9.44 2.44
CA PRO A 119 11.82 9.29 1.10
C PRO A 119 10.36 8.82 1.18
N HIS A 120 9.52 9.25 0.24
CA HIS A 120 8.09 8.92 0.24
C HIS A 120 7.81 7.42 0.40
N VAL A 121 8.59 6.56 -0.27
CA VAL A 121 8.47 5.11 -0.14
C VAL A 121 8.74 4.60 1.28
N ALA A 122 9.63 5.23 2.06
CA ALA A 122 9.86 4.85 3.45
C ALA A 122 8.66 5.22 4.34
N VAL A 123 7.99 6.34 4.05
CA VAL A 123 6.72 6.70 4.71
C VAL A 123 5.65 5.66 4.38
N SER A 124 5.54 5.25 3.12
CA SER A 124 4.64 4.16 2.69
C SER A 124 4.94 2.85 3.43
N GLN A 125 6.21 2.45 3.57
CA GLN A 125 6.57 1.26 4.34
C GLN A 125 6.07 1.32 5.80
N LEU A 126 6.24 2.46 6.47
CA LEU A 126 5.82 2.66 7.85
C LEU A 126 4.30 2.60 7.99
N VAL A 127 3.59 3.40 7.20
CA VAL A 127 2.13 3.55 7.27
C VAL A 127 1.44 2.25 6.90
N CYS A 128 1.85 1.61 5.80
CA CYS A 128 1.24 0.36 5.35
C CYS A 128 1.54 -0.82 6.28
N THR A 129 2.70 -0.86 6.92
CA THR A 129 2.97 -1.86 7.96
C THR A 129 2.08 -1.65 9.18
N ALA A 130 1.90 -0.40 9.61
CA ALA A 130 1.04 -0.08 10.75
C ALA A 130 -0.44 -0.40 10.46
N ALA A 131 -0.93 -0.04 9.27
CA ALA A 131 -2.33 -0.27 8.86
C ALA A 131 -2.67 -1.75 8.63
N ALA A 132 -1.68 -2.58 8.30
CA ALA A 132 -1.91 -3.99 7.99
C ALA A 132 -2.06 -4.91 9.21
N VAL A 133 -2.01 -4.36 10.43
CA VAL A 133 -2.19 -5.14 11.65
C VAL A 133 -3.65 -5.56 11.79
N PRO A 134 -3.96 -6.84 12.04
CA PRO A 134 -5.33 -7.25 12.26
C PRO A 134 -5.98 -6.50 13.43
N GLY A 135 -7.20 -6.00 13.23
CA GLY A 135 -7.99 -5.32 14.26
C GLY A 135 -7.96 -3.79 14.24
N VAL A 136 -7.18 -3.15 13.35
CA VAL A 136 -7.21 -1.67 13.20
C VAL A 136 -8.15 -1.16 12.09
N GLY A 137 -8.74 -2.07 11.29
CA GLY A 137 -9.65 -1.75 10.17
C GLY A 137 -8.90 -1.57 8.84
N GLU A 138 -9.54 -1.89 7.71
CA GLU A 138 -8.91 -1.82 6.37
C GLU A 138 -8.62 -0.37 5.93
N ASP A 139 -9.40 0.59 6.43
CA ASP A 139 -9.22 2.03 6.22
C ASP A 139 -8.58 2.71 7.46
N ALA A 140 -7.70 2.02 8.17
CA ALA A 140 -7.10 2.56 9.41
C ALA A 140 -6.33 3.85 9.14
N VAL A 141 -6.74 4.94 9.81
CA VAL A 141 -5.98 6.19 9.81
C VAL A 141 -4.76 6.04 10.71
N VAL A 142 -3.58 6.28 10.15
CA VAL A 142 -2.30 6.31 10.87
C VAL A 142 -1.97 7.76 11.23
N ARG A 143 -1.95 8.05 12.53
CA ARG A 143 -1.57 9.32 13.14
C ARG A 143 -0.06 9.33 13.37
N VAL A 144 0.69 10.01 12.51
CA VAL A 144 2.16 10.07 12.56
C VAL A 144 2.62 11.30 13.34
N PHE A 145 3.34 11.08 14.43
CA PHE A 145 3.95 12.11 15.28
C PHE A 145 5.46 12.18 15.05
N GLU A 146 5.95 13.38 14.82
CA GLU A 146 7.36 13.68 14.60
C GLU A 146 8.06 14.14 15.89
N PRO A 147 9.38 13.91 16.01
CA PRO A 147 10.14 14.40 17.13
C PRO A 147 10.17 15.94 17.14
N GLY A 148 9.80 16.54 18.28
CA GLY A 148 9.89 17.99 18.48
C GLY A 148 8.78 18.83 17.82
N MET A 149 7.79 18.20 17.18
CA MET A 149 6.70 18.89 16.46
C MET A 149 5.38 19.00 17.27
N GLY A 150 5.41 18.69 18.56
CA GLY A 150 4.22 18.73 19.45
C GLY A 150 3.25 17.57 19.20
N ASN A 151 1.98 17.77 19.58
CA ASN A 151 0.93 16.74 19.56
C ASN A 151 -0.01 16.84 18.34
N THR A 152 0.43 17.45 17.25
CA THR A 152 -0.36 17.53 16.00
C THR A 152 0.13 16.45 15.04
N PRO A 153 -0.59 15.32 14.89
CA PRO A 153 -0.16 14.25 14.01
C PRO A 153 -0.47 14.57 12.55
N TRP A 154 0.33 14.00 11.65
CA TRP A 154 -0.05 13.83 10.25
C TRP A 154 -1.02 12.67 10.14
N LEU A 155 -2.15 12.88 9.47
CA LEU A 155 -3.15 11.84 9.25
C LEU A 155 -2.93 11.22 7.87
N VAL A 156 -2.66 9.92 7.85
CA VAL A 156 -2.22 9.20 6.65
C VAL A 156 -2.92 7.85 6.58
N GLU A 157 -3.30 7.42 5.38
CA GLU A 157 -3.86 6.10 5.11
C GLU A 157 -2.89 5.32 4.20
N CYS A 158 -2.95 3.99 4.26
CA CYS A 158 -2.32 3.14 3.25
C CYS A 158 -3.37 2.78 2.20
N ASP A 159 -3.11 3.11 0.94
CA ASP A 159 -3.98 2.70 -0.15
C ASP A 159 -3.78 1.23 -0.55
N GLY A 160 -4.65 0.71 -1.42
CA GLY A 160 -4.57 -0.66 -1.91
C GLY A 160 -3.30 -0.99 -2.72
N ASN A 161 -2.54 0.02 -3.13
CA ASN A 161 -1.27 -0.14 -3.86
C ASN A 161 -0.06 -0.10 -2.92
N GLY A 162 -0.27 -0.01 -1.60
CA GLY A 162 0.81 0.07 -0.63
C GLY A 162 1.48 1.45 -0.58
N SER A 163 0.76 2.51 -0.94
CA SER A 163 1.25 3.89 -0.88
C SER A 163 0.61 4.65 0.28
N ALA A 164 1.42 5.44 0.99
CA ALA A 164 0.94 6.36 2.01
C ALA A 164 0.30 7.59 1.35
N ILE A 165 -0.98 7.79 1.56
CA ILE A 165 -1.72 8.96 1.07
C ILE A 165 -2.22 9.78 2.26
N PRO A 166 -2.19 11.13 2.18
CA PRO A 166 -2.84 11.95 3.19
C PRO A 166 -4.30 11.52 3.32
N SER A 167 -4.76 11.25 4.55
CA SER A 167 -6.17 11.04 4.78
C SER A 167 -6.84 12.41 4.65
N ALA A 168 -7.34 12.76 3.47
CA ALA A 168 -8.25 13.87 3.34
C ALA A 168 -9.35 13.61 4.37
N GLN A 169 -9.59 14.54 5.29
CA GLN A 169 -10.66 14.37 6.29
C GLN A 169 -11.92 13.94 5.52
N LYS A 170 -12.33 12.67 5.68
CA LYS A 170 -13.60 12.12 5.18
C LYS A 170 -14.70 12.94 5.86
N GLY A 171 -14.99 14.10 5.29
CA GLY A 171 -15.63 15.24 5.95
C GLY A 171 -15.63 16.54 5.14
N SER A 172 -14.83 16.64 4.07
CA SER A 172 -15.03 17.65 3.01
C SER A 172 -15.36 16.98 1.69
N THR A 173 -16.44 16.20 1.65
CA THR A 173 -17.12 15.96 0.37
C THR A 173 -17.78 17.27 -0.03
N ASN A 174 -17.03 18.16 -0.69
CA ASN A 174 -17.62 19.08 -1.63
C ASN A 174 -18.36 18.21 -2.64
N ARG A 175 -19.66 18.05 -2.44
CA ARG A 175 -20.57 17.46 -3.41
C ARG A 175 -20.39 18.27 -4.71
N PRO A 176 -19.93 17.67 -5.81
CA PRO A 176 -20.03 18.33 -7.11
C PRO A 176 -21.52 18.53 -7.35
N THR A 177 -21.96 19.79 -7.33
CA THR A 177 -23.31 20.13 -7.75
C THR A 177 -23.26 20.08 -9.27
N GLY A 178 -23.77 19.02 -9.86
CA GLY A 178 -23.91 18.96 -11.32
C GLY A 178 -23.91 17.55 -11.88
N GLU A 179 -25.05 16.88 -11.81
CA GLU A 179 -25.49 16.06 -12.95
C GLU A 179 -27.02 16.12 -12.99
N GLY A 180 -27.53 16.88 -13.96
CA GLY A 180 -28.94 16.97 -14.24
C GLY A 180 -29.37 15.86 -15.18
N SER A 181 -30.50 15.21 -14.88
CA SER A 181 -31.43 14.69 -15.89
C SER A 181 -32.74 14.32 -15.20
N GLY A 182 -33.83 15.01 -15.52
CA GLY A 182 -35.16 14.72 -14.96
C GLY A 182 -36.16 15.86 -15.19
N SER A 183 -36.99 15.69 -16.21
CA SER A 183 -37.89 16.65 -16.86
C SER A 183 -39.21 16.99 -16.15
N VAL A 184 -39.51 18.30 -16.10
CA VAL A 184 -40.78 19.07 -16.31
C VAL A 184 -42.07 18.74 -15.54
N GLY A 185 -42.61 19.79 -14.88
CA GLY A 185 -44.06 20.03 -14.64
C GLY A 185 -44.31 21.34 -13.84
N PRO A 186 -45.27 22.21 -14.21
CA PRO A 186 -45.32 23.61 -13.75
C PRO A 186 -46.18 23.83 -12.49
N ALA A 187 -45.86 24.85 -11.70
CA ALA A 187 -46.81 25.51 -10.80
C ALA A 187 -46.36 26.94 -10.44
N ASP A 188 -47.35 27.83 -10.38
CA ASP A 188 -47.31 29.29 -10.40
C ASP A 188 -46.92 30.00 -9.08
N GLY A 189 -46.10 31.07 -9.22
CA GLY A 189 -46.09 32.36 -8.48
C GLY A 189 -45.83 32.42 -6.94
N PRO A 190 -45.69 33.64 -6.34
CA PRO A 190 -45.13 34.90 -6.83
C PRO A 190 -43.94 35.44 -5.97
N ALA A 191 -43.37 36.55 -6.44
CA ALA A 191 -42.17 37.25 -5.96
C ALA A 191 -42.28 37.97 -4.60
N GLY A 192 -41.14 38.15 -3.92
CA GLY A 192 -40.93 39.07 -2.79
C GLY A 192 -39.49 38.99 -2.23
N PRO A 193 -38.92 40.06 -1.64
CA PRO A 193 -37.70 40.68 -2.18
C PRO A 193 -36.37 40.40 -1.45
N ALA A 194 -35.32 40.89 -2.12
CA ALA A 194 -33.90 40.87 -1.84
C ALA A 194 -33.48 41.29 -0.42
N GLY A 195 -32.51 40.54 0.12
CA GLY A 195 -31.67 40.92 1.25
C GLY A 195 -30.20 40.73 0.88
N GLN A 196 -29.52 41.86 0.70
CA GLN A 196 -28.13 42.00 0.31
C GLN A 196 -27.25 41.87 1.56
N ALA A 197 -26.30 40.93 1.58
CA ALA A 197 -25.22 40.92 2.56
C ALA A 197 -23.92 40.51 1.86
N ASP A 198 -23.09 41.52 1.71
CA ASP A 198 -21.84 41.57 0.98
C ASP A 198 -20.68 41.16 1.91
N ARG A 199 -19.68 40.45 1.33
CA ARG A 199 -18.28 40.33 1.73
C ARG A 199 -17.92 39.90 3.18
N ALA A 200 -17.34 38.70 3.27
CA ALA A 200 -16.02 38.49 3.90
C ALA A 200 -15.36 37.24 3.30
N VAL A 201 -14.57 37.41 2.23
CA VAL A 201 -13.66 36.38 1.72
C VAL A 201 -12.43 36.37 2.64
N GLY A 202 -12.47 35.51 3.65
CA GLY A 202 -11.31 35.14 4.47
C GLY A 202 -10.43 34.17 3.67
N SER A 203 -9.29 34.68 3.24
CA SER A 203 -8.20 33.99 2.54
C SER A 203 -7.91 32.59 3.07
N ALA A 204 -8.11 31.60 2.19
CA ALA A 204 -7.60 30.24 2.35
C ALA A 204 -6.07 30.25 2.40
N GLY A 205 -5.51 29.98 3.58
CA GLY A 205 -4.11 29.64 3.73
C GLY A 205 -3.83 28.33 3.01
N ARG A 206 -3.14 28.39 1.87
CA ARG A 206 -2.56 27.20 1.25
C ARG A 206 -1.48 26.65 2.18
N ILE A 207 -1.79 25.62 2.94
CA ILE A 207 -0.75 24.77 3.52
C ILE A 207 -0.30 23.85 2.38
N ALA A 208 0.74 24.26 1.68
CA ALA A 208 1.49 23.39 0.79
C ALA A 208 2.17 22.33 1.66
N GLY A 209 1.62 21.11 1.66
CA GLY A 209 2.34 19.94 2.14
C GLY A 209 3.51 19.61 1.21
N PRO A 210 4.57 18.93 1.70
CA PRO A 210 5.78 18.63 0.93
C PRO A 210 5.58 17.60 -0.19
N PHE A 211 4.39 17.03 -0.34
CA PHE A 211 4.09 16.05 -1.39
C PHE A 211 3.74 16.79 -2.68
N GLY A 212 4.76 17.08 -3.49
CA GLY A 212 4.58 17.48 -4.87
C GLY A 212 3.78 16.42 -5.64
N GLN A 213 2.66 16.84 -6.21
CA GLN A 213 1.82 16.04 -7.10
C GLN A 213 2.64 15.67 -8.33
N ALA A 214 3.00 14.38 -8.46
CA ALA A 214 3.66 13.86 -9.65
C ALA A 214 2.58 13.35 -10.62
N ASP A 215 2.14 14.23 -11.52
CA ASP A 215 1.36 13.82 -12.70
C ASP A 215 2.32 13.15 -13.71
N GLY A 216 2.38 11.83 -13.66
CA GLY A 216 3.23 11.01 -14.54
C GLY A 216 2.45 10.38 -15.69
N SER A 217 1.87 11.18 -16.59
CA SER A 217 1.43 10.73 -17.91
C SER A 217 2.35 11.33 -18.96
N GLY A 218 3.31 10.53 -19.46
CA GLY A 218 4.38 11.00 -20.33
C GLY A 218 4.85 9.91 -21.29
N SER A 219 4.28 10.00 -22.49
CA SER A 219 4.40 9.10 -23.64
C SER A 219 5.85 8.79 -24.11
N LEU A 220 5.98 7.58 -24.65
CA LEU A 220 7.09 7.07 -25.45
C LEU A 220 7.39 7.99 -26.65
N ALA A 221 8.60 8.54 -26.74
CA ALA A 221 9.20 8.99 -28.01
C ALA A 221 10.72 8.98 -27.89
N GLY A 222 11.37 8.30 -28.81
CA GLY A 222 12.76 7.88 -28.71
C GLY A 222 13.81 8.99 -28.81
N LYS A 223 15.00 8.66 -28.33
CA LYS A 223 16.26 9.13 -28.91
C LYS A 223 17.35 8.08 -28.73
N VAL A 224 17.62 7.40 -29.83
CA VAL A 224 18.89 6.72 -30.08
C VAL A 224 20.01 7.76 -30.03
N ALA A 225 20.97 7.59 -29.13
CA ALA A 225 22.28 8.21 -29.21
C ALA A 225 23.33 7.20 -28.76
N ASN A 226 24.01 6.68 -29.77
CA ASN A 226 25.20 5.84 -29.70
C ASN A 226 26.34 6.61 -29.01
N SER A 227 27.03 5.97 -28.07
CA SER A 227 28.36 6.42 -27.62
C SER A 227 29.17 5.20 -27.17
N VAL A 228 29.79 4.57 -28.17
CA VAL A 228 30.99 3.76 -28.00
C VAL A 228 32.07 4.64 -27.39
N SER A 229 32.61 4.24 -26.24
CA SER A 229 34.00 4.51 -25.87
C SER A 229 34.53 3.37 -25.02
N ARG A 230 35.48 2.66 -25.63
CA ARG A 230 36.37 1.64 -25.06
C ARG A 230 37.39 2.29 -24.12
N ALA A 231 37.83 1.49 -23.15
CA ALA A 231 39.23 1.16 -22.81
C ALA A 231 39.68 1.47 -21.37
N GLY A 232 40.34 0.46 -20.78
CA GLY A 232 41.20 0.51 -19.59
C GLY A 232 40.48 0.05 -18.31
N GLY A 233 40.75 -1.10 -17.67
CA GLY A 233 41.95 -1.94 -17.65
C GLY A 233 42.67 -1.78 -16.31
N MET A 234 43.01 -2.92 -15.69
CA MET A 234 43.85 -3.16 -14.48
C MET A 234 43.08 -3.25 -13.14
N ALA A 235 42.98 -4.39 -12.44
CA ALA A 235 43.95 -5.41 -11.96
C ALA A 235 44.56 -5.09 -10.58
N GLY A 236 44.40 -6.05 -9.65
CA GLY A 236 45.16 -6.20 -8.39
C GLY A 236 44.52 -5.53 -7.15
N SER A 237 44.51 -6.10 -5.95
CA SER A 237 45.10 -7.32 -5.43
C SER A 237 44.43 -7.76 -4.12
N VAL A 238 44.54 -9.07 -3.91
CA VAL A 238 44.32 -9.85 -2.70
C VAL A 238 45.04 -9.26 -1.48
N GLY A 239 44.30 -9.06 -0.38
CA GLY A 239 44.84 -8.81 0.96
C GLY A 239 44.36 -9.88 1.93
N ARG A 240 45.16 -10.94 2.06
CA ARG A 240 44.97 -12.06 3.00
C ARG A 240 45.58 -11.66 4.33
N VAL A 241 44.76 -11.50 5.39
CA VAL A 241 45.28 -11.33 6.75
C VAL A 241 45.31 -12.71 7.42
N VAL A 242 46.53 -13.21 7.64
CA VAL A 242 46.87 -14.38 8.45
C VAL A 242 47.67 -13.89 9.65
N GLY A 243 47.38 -14.45 10.83
CA GLY A 243 48.18 -14.30 12.06
C GLY A 243 47.27 -13.96 13.24
N SER A 244 47.32 -14.60 14.40
CA SER A 244 48.25 -15.58 14.95
C SER A 244 47.56 -16.32 16.10
N LEU A 245 47.89 -17.59 16.28
CA LEU A 245 47.55 -18.39 17.45
C LEU A 245 48.11 -17.75 18.74
N GLY A 246 47.27 -17.65 19.76
CA GLY A 246 47.67 -17.49 21.16
C GLY A 246 47.38 -18.80 21.90
N ARG A 247 48.45 -19.52 22.24
CA ARG A 247 48.45 -20.78 22.99
C ARG A 247 49.06 -20.49 24.36
N GLY A 248 48.38 -20.88 25.43
CA GLY A 248 48.88 -20.82 26.81
C GLY A 248 47.72 -20.56 27.77
N GLY A 249 47.50 -21.30 28.84
CA GLY A 249 48.26 -22.36 29.48
C GLY A 249 47.52 -22.67 30.78
N VAL A 250 47.52 -23.94 31.16
CA VAL A 250 46.89 -24.51 32.35
C VAL A 250 47.59 -23.97 33.60
N LEU A 251 46.80 -23.49 34.58
CA LEU A 251 46.98 -23.70 36.02
C LEU A 251 45.60 -23.73 36.68
#